data_AF-A0A929FA33-F1
#
_entry.id   AF-A0A929FA33-F1
#
_cell.length_a   1.000
_cell.length_b   1.000
_cell.length_c   1.000
_cell.angle_alpha   90.00
_cell.angle_beta   90.00
_cell.angle_gamma   90.00
#
_symmetry.space_group_name_H-M   'P 1'
#
loop_
_entity.id
_entity.type
_entity.pdbx_description
1 polymer ?
#
loop_
_entity_poly.entity_id
_entity_poly.type
_entity_poly.pdbx_seq_one_letter_code
_entity_poly.pdbx_strand_id
1 'polypeptide(L)' 'MNQEDKKYLTPTAIIDSDHRAIIAYAREIIRGCKDPVEQAVNIYYAVRDGIWYSPYYPFYLPEHYRAS' A
#
# COMPACT_ATOMS: atom_id res chain seq x y z
N MET A 1 11.17 4.59 -17.13
CA MET A 1 9.85 4.04 -16.73
C MET A 1 9.02 4.01 -17.99
N ASN A 2 8.65 2.81 -18.44
CA ASN A 2 7.96 2.60 -19.70
C ASN A 2 6.50 3.04 -19.56
N GLN A 3 5.83 3.38 -20.68
CA GLN A 3 4.39 3.71 -20.67
C GLN A 3 3.54 2.59 -20.05
N GLU A 4 3.98 1.34 -20.17
CA GLU A 4 3.33 0.16 -19.58
C GLU A 4 3.36 0.13 -18.05
N ASP A 5 4.31 0.82 -17.40
CA ASP A 5 4.41 0.83 -15.93
C ASP A 5 3.32 1.70 -15.31
N LYS A 6 2.81 2.68 -16.07
CA LYS A 6 1.85 3.68 -15.56
C LYS A 6 0.57 3.05 -15.00
N LYS A 7 0.08 1.96 -15.59
CA LYS A 7 -1.10 1.24 -15.08
C LYS A 7 -0.90 0.64 -13.69
N TYR A 8 0.35 0.36 -13.30
CA TYR A 8 0.69 -0.20 -11.99
C TYR A 8 1.04 0.86 -10.95
N LEU A 9 1.23 2.11 -11.37
CA LEU A 9 1.58 3.24 -10.51
C LEU A 9 0.41 4.20 -10.29
N THR A 10 -0.76 3.90 -10.86
CA THR A 10 -1.97 4.70 -10.70
C THR A 10 -2.91 4.04 -9.69
N PRO A 11 -3.56 4.80 -8.79
CA PRO A 11 -4.60 4.28 -7.91
C PRO A 11 -5.73 3.62 -8.71
N THR A 12 -6.45 2.70 -8.06
CA THR A 12 -7.59 1.99 -8.64
C THR A 12 -8.79 2.07 -7.72
N ALA A 13 -9.93 1.49 -8.12
CA ALA A 13 -11.14 1.48 -7.29
C ALA A 13 -10.95 0.72 -5.95
N ILE A 14 -10.02 -0.25 -5.91
CA ILE A 14 -9.72 -1.14 -4.78
C ILE A 14 -8.40 -0.76 -4.10
N ILE A 15 -7.37 -0.39 -4.87
CA ILE A 15 -6.06 0.04 -4.36
C ILE A 15 -6.03 1.57 -4.37
N ASP A 16 -6.39 2.19 -3.25
CA ASP A 16 -6.50 3.63 -3.02
C ASP A 16 -5.15 4.27 -2.64
N SER A 17 -4.09 3.96 -3.40
CA SER A 17 -2.70 4.35 -3.07
C SER A 17 -2.44 5.87 -3.01
N ASP A 18 -3.38 6.71 -3.49
CA ASP A 18 -3.35 8.17 -3.36
C ASP A 18 -3.93 8.70 -2.05
N HIS A 19 -4.52 7.84 -1.22
CA HIS A 19 -5.08 8.25 0.06
C HIS A 19 -3.98 8.84 0.98
N ARG A 20 -4.25 10.02 1.55
CA ARG A 20 -3.25 10.81 2.29
C ARG A 20 -2.60 10.05 3.44
N ALA A 21 -3.36 9.21 4.14
CA ALA A 21 -2.85 8.41 5.25
C ALA A 21 -1.88 7.31 4.78
N ILE A 22 -2.15 6.67 3.63
CA ILE A 22 -1.30 5.64 3.03
C ILE A 22 0.03 6.26 2.58
N ILE A 23 -0.03 7.41 1.90
CA ILE A 23 1.18 8.13 1.47
C ILE A 23 2.03 8.53 2.68
N ALA A 24 1.42 9.07 3.73
CA ALA A 24 2.13 9.46 4.95
C ALA A 24 2.79 8.25 5.63
N TYR A 25 2.06 7.14 5.76
CA TYR A 25 2.57 5.91 6.37
C TYR A 25 3.74 5.32 5.57
N ALA A 26 3.60 5.19 4.24
CA ALA A 26 4.66 4.68 3.38
C ALA A 26 5.92 5.57 3.43
N ARG A 27 5.75 6.91 3.40
CA ARG A 27 6.87 7.87 3.52
C ARG A 27 7.61 7.76 4.84
N GLU A 28 6.90 7.45 5.93
CA GLU A 28 7.53 7.26 7.23
C GLU A 28 8.41 6.01 7.22
N ILE A 29 7.89 4.89 6.72
CA ILE A 29 8.60 3.61 6.68
C ILE A 29 9.88 3.69 5.84
N ILE A 30 9.84 4.38 4.70
CA ILE A 30 11.00 4.47 3.79
C ILE A 30 11.95 5.62 4.12
N ARG A 31 11.71 6.35 5.22
CA ARG A 31 12.49 7.54 5.58
C ARG A 31 13.97 7.19 5.72
N GLY A 32 14.82 7.84 4.92
CA GLY A 32 16.27 7.63 4.93
C GLY A 32 16.77 6.44 4.07
N CYS A 33 15.87 5.58 3.59
CA CYS A 33 16.18 4.49 2.67
C CYS A 33 16.23 5.02 1.23
N LYS A 34 17.30 4.71 0.48
CA LYS A 34 17.48 5.17 -0.91
C LYS A 34 17.32 4.06 -1.95
N ASP A 35 17.55 2.81 -1.57
CA ASP A 35 17.41 1.67 -2.47
C ASP A 35 15.93 1.29 -2.65
N PRO A 36 15.37 1.31 -3.87
CA PRO A 36 13.97 0.98 -4.10
C PRO A 36 13.57 -0.43 -3.65
N VAL A 37 14.48 -1.40 -3.71
CA VAL A 37 14.20 -2.77 -3.27
C VAL A 37 14.07 -2.82 -1.75
N GLU A 38 15.02 -2.25 -1.03
CA GLU A 38 14.97 -2.11 0.42
C GLU A 38 13.72 -1.33 0.88
N GLN A 39 13.34 -0.25 0.18
CA GLN A 39 12.10 0.48 0.45
C GLN A 39 10.86 -0.43 0.36
N ALA A 40 10.75 -1.23 -0.70
CA ALA A 40 9.62 -2.15 -0.90
C ALA A 40 9.58 -3.24 0.20
N VAL A 41 10.74 -3.79 0.57
CA VAL A 41 10.86 -4.77 1.65
C VAL A 41 10.43 -4.18 3.00
N ASN A 42 10.85 -2.96 3.31
CA ASN A 42 10.48 -2.27 4.55
C ASN A 42 8.97 -2.02 4.63
N ILE A 43 8.35 -1.57 3.53
CA ILE A 43 6.88 -1.41 3.46
C ILE A 43 6.19 -2.76 3.69
N TYR A 44 6.68 -3.83 3.06
CA TYR A 44 6.11 -5.17 3.23
C TYR A 44 6.16 -5.64 4.69
N TYR A 45 7.30 -5.51 5.37
CA TYR A 45 7.42 -5.91 6.78
C TYR A 45 6.56 -5.04 7.70
N ALA A 46 6.50 -3.72 7.47
CA ALA A 46 5.66 -2.83 8.27
C ALA A 46 4.16 -3.16 8.15
N VAL A 47 3.70 -3.61 6.97
CA VAL A 47 2.32 -4.07 6.78
C VAL A 47 2.10 -5.44 7.40
N ARG A 48 2.97 -6.42 7.11
CA ARG A 48 2.86 -7.80 7.63
C ARG A 48 2.83 -7.85 9.15
N ASP A 49 3.67 -7.03 9.80
CA ASP A 49 3.86 -7.07 11.24
C ASP A 49 2.96 -6.06 11.98
N GLY A 50 2.54 -4.98 11.30
CA GLY A 50 1.76 -3.90 11.90
C GLY A 50 0.24 -3.98 11.69
N ILE A 51 -0.23 -4.75 10.71
CA ILE A 51 -1.66 -4.86 10.39
C ILE A 51 -2.15 -6.29 10.66
N TRP A 52 -3.06 -6.42 11.61
CA TRP A 52 -3.62 -7.71 11.98
C TRP A 52 -4.60 -8.20 10.92
N TYR A 53 -4.39 -9.41 10.42
CA TYR A 53 -5.36 -10.07 9.55
C TYR A 53 -6.55 -10.58 10.37
N SER A 54 -7.75 -10.08 10.10
CA SER A 54 -9.00 -10.54 10.69
C SER A 54 -9.84 -11.32 9.66
N PRO A 55 -10.00 -12.65 9.79
CA PRO A 55 -10.75 -13.45 8.83
C PRO A 55 -12.27 -13.22 8.88
N TYR A 56 -12.76 -12.46 9.87
CA TYR A 56 -14.18 -12.18 10.07
C TYR A 56 -14.61 -10.82 9.54
N TYR A 57 -13.70 -10.06 8.91
CA TYR A 57 -14.07 -8.81 8.27
C TYR A 57 -14.93 -9.11 7.02
N PRO A 58 -16.00 -8.34 6.76
CA PRO A 58 -16.75 -8.48 5.52
C PRO A 58 -15.80 -8.37 4.31
N PHE A 59 -15.91 -9.24 3.32
CA PHE A 59 -15.00 -9.25 2.15
C PHE A 59 -15.73 -9.45 0.80
N TYR A 60 -17.05 -9.35 0.78
CA TYR A 60 -17.85 -9.65 -0.41
C TYR A 60 -18.28 -8.43 -1.23
N LEU A 61 -17.97 -7.20 -0.78
CA LEU A 61 -18.26 -5.96 -1.50
C LEU A 61 -16.97 -5.19 -1.80
N PRO A 62 -16.89 -4.45 -2.92
CA PRO A 62 -15.73 -3.60 -3.26
C PRO A 62 -15.33 -2.63 -2.15
N GLU A 63 -16.31 -2.06 -1.45
CA GLU A 63 -16.11 -1.08 -0.38
C GLU A 63 -15.36 -1.68 0.81
N HIS A 64 -15.46 -2.99 1.03
CA HIS A 64 -14.76 -3.66 2.12
C HIS A 64 -13.23 -3.72 1.95
N TYR A 65 -12.74 -3.53 0.71
CA TYR A 65 -11.32 -3.59 0.40
C TYR A 65 -10.64 -2.22 0.41
N ARG A 66 -11.39 -1.14 0.59
CA ARG A 66 -10.83 0.21 0.70
C ARG A 66 -10.24 0.44 2.07
N ALA A 67 -9.10 1.13 2.13
CA ALA A 67 -8.37 1.36 3.37
C ALA A 67 -8.86 2.59 4.17
N SER A 68 -10.05 3.12 3.85
CA SER A 68 -10.68 4.30 4.50
C SER A 68 -12.20 4.26 4.46
#